data_AF-A0A434HD11-F1
#
_entry.id   AF-A0A434HD11-F1
#
_cell.length_a   1.000
_cell.length_b   1.000
_cell.length_c   1.000
_cell.angle_alpha   90.00
_cell.angle_beta   90.00
_cell.angle_gamma   90.00
#
_symmetry.space_group_name_H-M   'P 1'
#
loop_
_entity.id
_entity.type
_entity.pdbx_description
1 polymer ?
#
loop_
_entity_poly.entity_id
_entity_poly.type
_entity_poly.pdbx_seq_one_letter_code
_entity_poly.pdbx_strand_id
1 'polypeptide(L)'
;MSKTPDSGKAEDDEPSTVEQYLVKDPERFALNMARMIEQAGKAASAWAEPREKGDVRDHVAEPVVDMVKTFSKLSEYWLADPQRALEAQTRLFSGYMTVWANAIQRTSNAAQDTEDAVKPERGDKRFLDPEWGRNAFFDFLKQAYLVTSRWAADLVEHAEGLDEHTRHKAGFYVKQVSNAISPSNFILTNPELFRETVASNGENLVRGMKMLAEDIAAGKGDLKLRQADYSPFEIGRNIATTPGKVVGRSDVAEIIQYDPATETVLKRPLLICPPWINKFYILDLNPQKSFIRWAVEQGHTVFVISWINPH
;
A
#
# COMPACT_ATOMS: atom_id res chain seq x y z
N MET A 1 32.89 -30.74 25.26
CA MET A 1 32.50 -29.96 24.07
C MET A 1 31.39 -29.01 24.47
N SER A 2 31.77 -27.74 24.64
CA SER A 2 30.88 -26.64 25.03
C SER A 2 29.92 -26.32 23.88
N LYS A 3 28.62 -26.21 24.17
CA LYS A 3 27.65 -25.59 23.26
C LYS A 3 27.47 -24.14 23.70
N THR A 4 28.00 -23.23 22.90
CA THR A 4 27.72 -21.79 22.95
C THR A 4 26.22 -21.57 22.70
N PRO A 5 25.48 -20.82 23.52
CA PRO A 5 24.15 -20.35 23.16
C PRO A 5 24.27 -19.18 22.17
N ASP A 6 23.39 -19.25 21.19
CA ASP A 6 23.12 -18.30 20.12
C ASP A 6 22.89 -16.87 20.66
N SER A 7 23.77 -15.93 20.29
CA SER A 7 23.75 -14.52 20.68
C SER A 7 22.82 -13.70 19.77
N GLY A 8 21.51 -13.97 19.85
CA GLY A 8 20.50 -13.40 18.95
C GLY A 8 19.38 -12.58 19.59
N LYS A 9 19.55 -12.09 20.83
CA LYS A 9 18.56 -11.22 21.51
C LYS A 9 19.24 -10.26 22.48
N ALA A 10 19.74 -9.13 21.98
CA ALA A 10 20.22 -8.04 22.84
C ALA A 10 20.30 -6.66 22.14
N GLU A 11 19.61 -6.41 21.02
CA GLU A 11 19.54 -5.07 20.42
C GLU A 11 18.25 -4.31 20.77
N ASP A 12 17.26 -4.99 21.35
CA ASP A 12 15.94 -4.41 21.59
C ASP A 12 15.83 -3.59 22.89
N ASP A 13 16.88 -3.31 23.67
CA ASP A 13 16.72 -2.65 24.99
C ASP A 13 17.42 -1.29 25.13
N GLU A 14 17.88 -0.69 24.02
CA GLU A 14 18.44 0.66 24.07
C GLU A 14 17.34 1.73 24.22
N PRO A 15 17.55 2.74 25.09
CA PRO A 15 16.62 3.85 25.24
C PRO A 15 16.53 4.67 23.95
N SER A 16 15.34 5.18 23.62
CA SER A 16 15.13 6.09 22.48
C SER A 16 16.12 7.27 22.57
N THR A 17 17.10 7.33 21.67
CA THR A 17 18.06 8.44 21.61
C THR A 17 17.59 9.50 20.63
N VAL A 18 17.60 10.78 21.02
CA VAL A 18 17.27 11.90 20.11
C VAL A 18 18.28 11.98 18.96
N GLU A 19 19.51 11.51 19.18
CA GLU A 19 20.61 11.54 18.20
C GLU A 19 20.31 10.80 16.90
N GLN A 20 19.48 9.75 16.94
CA GLN A 20 19.11 9.00 15.73
C GLN A 20 18.25 9.81 14.75
N TYR A 21 17.67 10.92 15.20
CA TYR A 21 16.84 11.84 14.40
C TYR A 21 17.55 13.15 14.07
N LEU A 22 18.84 13.29 14.40
CA LEU A 22 19.65 14.47 14.08
C LEU A 22 20.39 14.31 12.76
N VAL A 23 20.25 15.30 11.87
CA VAL A 23 21.00 15.36 10.61
C VAL A 23 22.48 15.53 10.91
N LYS A 24 23.26 14.48 10.58
CA LYS A 24 24.71 14.44 10.84
C LYS A 24 25.54 15.18 9.78
N ASP A 25 25.06 15.22 8.55
CA ASP A 25 25.70 15.90 7.42
C ASP A 25 24.70 16.83 6.71
N PRO A 26 24.59 18.10 7.16
CA PRO A 26 23.63 19.05 6.62
C PRO A 26 23.85 19.39 5.15
N GLU A 27 25.11 19.42 4.68
CA GLU A 27 25.44 19.73 3.29
C GLU A 27 24.95 18.63 2.36
N ARG A 28 25.27 17.37 2.68
CA ARG A 28 24.80 16.23 1.90
C ARG A 28 23.28 16.07 1.96
N PHE A 29 22.68 16.31 3.13
CA PHE A 29 21.23 16.30 3.27
C PHE A 29 20.59 17.35 2.36
N ALA A 30 21.07 18.60 2.38
CA ALA A 30 20.56 19.67 1.52
C ALA A 30 20.71 19.35 0.02
N LEU A 31 21.86 18.79 -0.39
CA LEU A 31 22.08 18.36 -1.76
C LEU A 31 21.08 17.28 -2.19
N ASN A 32 20.83 16.29 -1.33
CA ASN A 32 19.87 15.24 -1.60
C ASN A 32 18.42 15.74 -1.61
N MET A 33 18.08 16.72 -0.77
CA MET A 33 16.78 17.40 -0.86
C MET A 33 16.60 18.12 -2.19
N ALA A 34 17.63 18.79 -2.72
CA ALA A 34 17.58 19.41 -4.04
C ALA A 34 17.37 18.36 -5.16
N ARG A 35 18.07 17.22 -5.09
CA ARG A 35 17.88 16.09 -6.02
C ARG A 35 16.49 15.48 -5.93
N MET A 36 15.94 15.36 -4.72
CA MET A 36 14.58 14.87 -4.51
C MET A 36 13.56 15.78 -5.20
N ILE A 37 13.71 17.10 -5.05
CA ILE A 37 12.86 18.10 -5.75
C ILE A 37 13.00 17.98 -7.26
N GLU A 38 14.21 17.76 -7.78
CA GLU A 38 14.42 17.52 -9.22
C GLU A 38 13.65 16.29 -9.72
N GLN A 39 13.68 15.18 -8.97
CA GLN A 39 12.91 13.98 -9.32
C GLN A 39 11.39 14.19 -9.18
N ALA A 40 10.95 14.95 -8.17
CA ALA A 40 9.55 15.33 -8.02
C ALA A 40 9.07 16.18 -9.22
N GLY A 41 9.92 17.08 -9.74
CA GLY A 41 9.65 17.81 -10.98
C GLY A 41 9.45 16.90 -12.18
N LYS A 42 10.28 15.84 -12.33
CA LYS A 42 10.11 14.84 -13.40
C LYS A 42 8.81 14.06 -13.26
N ALA A 43 8.45 13.65 -12.03
CA ALA A 43 7.18 12.99 -11.76
C ALA A 43 5.99 13.89 -12.10
N ALA A 44 6.03 15.16 -11.71
CA ALA A 44 4.99 16.14 -12.00
C ALA A 44 4.83 16.36 -13.51
N SER A 45 5.93 16.54 -14.25
CA SER A 45 5.91 16.67 -15.71
C SER A 45 5.31 15.44 -16.39
N ALA A 46 5.71 14.23 -15.97
CA ALA A 46 5.18 12.99 -16.54
C ALA A 46 3.68 12.83 -16.28
N TRP A 47 3.19 13.27 -15.11
CA TRP A 47 1.77 13.25 -14.75
C TRP A 47 0.95 14.31 -15.51
N ALA A 48 1.52 15.51 -15.72
CA ALA A 48 0.86 16.64 -16.35
C ALA A 48 0.75 16.49 -17.89
N GLU A 49 1.79 15.97 -18.55
CA GLU A 49 1.88 15.96 -20.01
C GLU A 49 0.65 15.33 -20.71
N PRO A 50 0.11 14.18 -20.28
CA PRO A 50 -1.09 13.59 -20.90
C PRO A 50 -2.39 14.34 -20.57
N ARG A 51 -2.44 15.02 -19.41
CA ARG A 51 -3.59 15.85 -19.01
C ARG A 51 -3.63 17.15 -19.82
N GLU A 52 -2.49 17.77 -20.06
CA GLU A 52 -2.36 18.94 -20.93
C GLU A 52 -2.70 18.62 -22.39
N LYS A 53 -2.34 17.42 -22.86
CA LYS A 53 -2.72 16.93 -24.20
C LYS A 53 -4.19 16.54 -24.32
N GLY A 54 -4.91 16.42 -23.20
CA GLY A 54 -6.31 16.03 -23.14
C GLY A 54 -6.57 14.52 -23.27
N ASP A 55 -5.52 13.70 -23.14
CA ASP A 55 -5.57 12.23 -23.22
C ASP A 55 -6.22 11.61 -21.96
N VAL A 56 -6.15 12.32 -20.82
CA VAL A 56 -6.72 11.89 -19.53
C VAL A 56 -7.69 12.93 -19.01
N ARG A 57 -8.88 12.48 -18.56
CA ARG A 57 -9.89 13.32 -17.90
C ARG A 57 -10.11 12.82 -16.48
N ASP A 58 -9.75 13.65 -15.50
CA ASP A 58 -9.88 13.31 -14.08
C ASP A 58 -11.33 13.52 -13.59
N HIS A 59 -11.94 12.48 -13.00
CA HIS A 59 -13.31 12.51 -12.44
C HIS A 59 -13.31 12.67 -10.89
N VAL A 60 -12.49 13.58 -10.36
CA VAL A 60 -12.23 13.68 -8.90
C VAL A 60 -13.37 14.36 -8.12
N ALA A 61 -14.26 15.10 -8.78
CA ALA A 61 -15.25 15.96 -8.10
C ALA A 61 -16.41 15.20 -7.44
N GLU A 62 -16.90 14.11 -8.05
CA GLU A 62 -18.10 13.41 -7.55
C GLU A 62 -17.91 12.75 -6.18
N PRO A 63 -16.79 12.02 -5.92
CA PRO A 63 -16.57 11.40 -4.61
C PRO A 63 -16.46 12.40 -3.45
N VAL A 64 -15.90 13.59 -3.69
CA VAL A 64 -15.74 14.64 -2.67
C VAL A 64 -17.10 15.23 -2.30
N VAL A 65 -17.95 15.50 -3.30
CA VAL A 65 -19.30 16.02 -3.06
C VAL A 65 -20.14 15.04 -2.25
N ASP A 66 -20.06 13.74 -2.56
CA ASP A 66 -20.80 12.71 -1.82
C ASP A 66 -20.26 12.55 -0.38
N MET A 67 -18.94 12.66 -0.18
CA MET A 67 -18.33 12.69 1.14
C MET A 67 -18.83 13.87 1.99
N VAL A 68 -18.81 15.09 1.44
CA VAL A 68 -19.27 16.29 2.15
C VAL A 68 -20.74 16.15 2.55
N LYS A 69 -21.61 15.74 1.62
CA LYS A 69 -23.03 15.51 1.92
C LYS A 69 -23.24 14.48 3.02
N THR A 70 -22.46 13.40 3.01
CA THR A 70 -22.54 12.34 4.01
C THR A 70 -22.14 12.85 5.39
N PHE A 71 -21.03 13.61 5.48
CA PHE A 71 -20.62 14.23 6.74
C PHE A 71 -21.60 15.30 7.22
N SER A 72 -22.21 16.09 6.33
CA SER A 72 -23.25 17.05 6.72
C SER A 72 -24.41 16.37 7.44
N LYS A 73 -24.93 15.25 6.91
CA LYS A 73 -25.99 14.48 7.57
C LYS A 73 -25.57 13.91 8.93
N LEU A 74 -24.33 13.43 9.02
CA LEU A 74 -23.78 12.93 10.29
C LEU A 74 -23.67 14.05 11.33
N SER A 75 -23.16 15.21 10.93
CA SER A 75 -23.07 16.39 11.79
C SER A 75 -24.44 16.90 12.20
N GLU A 76 -25.40 16.98 11.28
CA GLU A 76 -26.80 17.34 11.58
C GLU A 76 -27.41 16.40 12.63
N TYR A 77 -27.20 15.09 12.52
CA TYR A 77 -27.69 14.12 13.50
C TYR A 77 -27.13 14.38 14.91
N TRP A 78 -25.82 14.61 15.03
CA TRP A 78 -25.18 14.84 16.33
C TRP A 78 -25.49 16.22 16.91
N LEU A 79 -25.70 17.24 16.07
CA LEU A 79 -25.99 18.62 16.50
C LEU A 79 -27.48 18.90 16.70
N ALA A 80 -28.38 18.06 16.18
CA ALA A 80 -29.83 18.22 16.36
C ALA A 80 -30.27 18.06 17.83
N ASP A 81 -29.42 17.50 18.68
CA ASP A 81 -29.70 17.25 20.09
C ASP A 81 -28.50 17.65 20.95
N PRO A 82 -28.67 18.67 21.82
CA PRO A 82 -27.62 19.14 22.70
C PRO A 82 -27.00 18.06 23.59
N GLN A 83 -27.77 17.03 23.99
CA GLN A 83 -27.24 15.95 24.82
C GLN A 83 -26.27 15.07 24.03
N ARG A 84 -26.63 14.70 22.80
CA ARG A 84 -25.75 13.93 21.89
C ARG A 84 -24.47 14.71 21.56
N ALA A 85 -24.60 16.00 21.24
CA ALA A 85 -23.44 16.86 20.97
C ALA A 85 -22.48 16.94 22.17
N LEU A 86 -23.03 17.15 23.38
CA LEU A 86 -22.24 17.23 24.61
C LEU A 86 -21.55 15.89 24.93
N GLU A 87 -22.25 14.78 24.75
CA GLU A 87 -21.72 13.44 24.93
C GLU A 87 -20.55 13.17 23.97
N ALA A 88 -20.73 13.46 22.68
CA ALA A 88 -19.69 13.32 21.67
C ALA A 88 -18.43 14.14 22.01
N GLN A 89 -18.61 15.40 22.45
CA GLN A 89 -17.51 16.26 22.84
C GLN A 89 -16.80 15.78 24.11
N THR A 90 -17.58 15.33 25.11
CA THR A 90 -17.04 14.85 26.39
C THR A 90 -16.21 13.57 26.18
N ARG A 91 -16.69 12.62 25.37
CA ARG A 91 -15.95 11.40 25.02
C ARG A 91 -14.58 11.72 24.39
N LEU A 92 -14.56 12.65 23.42
CA LEU A 92 -13.30 13.08 22.78
C LEU A 92 -12.37 13.77 23.78
N PHE A 93 -12.90 14.70 24.56
CA PHE A 93 -12.12 15.44 25.56
C PHE A 93 -11.51 14.51 26.62
N SER A 94 -12.30 13.57 27.15
CA SER A 94 -11.81 12.55 28.08
C SER A 94 -10.69 11.71 27.46
N GLY A 95 -10.83 11.30 26.20
CA GLY A 95 -9.79 10.59 25.47
C GLY A 95 -8.48 11.39 25.40
N TYR A 96 -8.52 12.65 24.98
CA TYR A 96 -7.33 13.49 24.94
C TYR A 96 -6.72 13.79 26.31
N MET A 97 -7.54 13.94 27.35
CA MET A 97 -7.05 14.09 28.72
C MET A 97 -6.27 12.85 29.17
N THR A 98 -6.72 11.64 28.83
CA THR A 98 -5.97 10.41 29.09
C THR A 98 -4.65 10.38 28.32
N VAL A 99 -4.66 10.74 27.02
CA VAL A 99 -3.41 10.82 26.23
C VAL A 99 -2.41 11.80 26.86
N TRP A 100 -2.88 12.97 27.27
CA TRP A 100 -2.03 13.99 27.88
C TRP A 100 -1.49 13.58 29.25
N ALA A 101 -2.34 12.98 30.11
CA ALA A 101 -1.91 12.43 31.40
C ALA A 101 -0.85 11.34 31.24
N ASN A 102 -1.05 10.42 30.30
CA ASN A 102 -0.09 9.36 29.99
C ASN A 102 1.24 9.93 29.48
N ALA A 103 1.20 10.95 28.61
CA ALA A 103 2.41 11.59 28.10
C ALA A 103 3.26 12.25 29.21
N ILE A 104 2.60 12.91 30.18
CA ILE A 104 3.28 13.49 31.35
C ILE A 104 3.92 12.39 32.20
N GLN A 105 3.17 11.31 32.50
CA GLN A 105 3.66 10.21 33.32
C GLN A 105 4.85 9.47 32.70
N ARG A 106 4.84 9.28 31.37
CA ARG A 106 5.97 8.70 30.62
C ARG A 106 7.22 9.59 30.67
N THR A 107 7.05 10.91 30.65
CA THR A 107 8.17 11.87 30.70
C THR A 107 8.76 11.99 32.12
N SER A 108 7.98 11.72 33.17
CA SER A 108 8.41 11.85 34.56
C SER A 108 9.15 10.63 35.14
N ASN A 109 9.67 9.72 34.31
CA ASN A 109 10.38 8.47 34.71
C ASN A 109 9.59 7.53 35.66
N ALA A 110 8.26 7.67 35.76
CA ALA A 110 7.39 6.73 36.48
C ALA A 110 6.93 5.57 35.56
N ALA A 111 7.72 5.27 34.53
CA ALA A 111 7.26 4.96 33.18
C ALA A 111 7.40 3.49 32.74
N GLN A 112 7.50 2.53 33.66
CA GLN A 112 7.62 1.13 33.22
C GLN A 112 6.29 0.48 32.81
N ASP A 113 5.13 0.96 33.29
CA ASP A 113 3.83 0.29 33.07
C ASP A 113 2.64 1.24 32.76
N THR A 114 2.86 2.34 32.04
CA THR A 114 1.71 3.17 31.59
C THR A 114 0.99 2.47 30.44
N GLU A 115 -0.22 1.97 30.68
CA GLU A 115 -1.06 1.39 29.62
C GLU A 115 -1.51 2.46 28.61
N ASP A 116 -1.51 2.08 27.33
CA ASP A 116 -2.01 2.92 26.25
C ASP A 116 -3.51 3.22 26.41
N ALA A 117 -3.91 4.47 26.17
CA ALA A 117 -5.31 4.90 26.26
C ALA A 117 -6.19 4.13 25.27
N VAL A 118 -5.66 3.91 24.05
CA VAL A 118 -6.26 3.05 23.03
C VAL A 118 -5.16 2.19 22.42
N LYS A 119 -5.43 0.88 22.32
CA LYS A 119 -4.55 -0.07 21.61
C LYS A 119 -4.89 -0.06 20.11
N PRO A 120 -3.90 -0.19 19.21
CA PRO A 120 -4.16 -0.38 17.79
C PRO A 120 -5.11 -1.56 17.55
N GLU A 121 -5.88 -1.51 16.46
CA GLU A 121 -6.70 -2.64 16.04
C GLU A 121 -5.84 -3.88 15.82
N ARG A 122 -6.40 -5.06 16.12
CA ARG A 122 -5.69 -6.32 15.96
C ARG A 122 -5.27 -6.49 14.49
N GLY A 123 -3.97 -6.55 14.26
CA GLY A 123 -3.39 -6.73 12.93
C GLY A 123 -2.99 -5.44 12.22
N ASP A 124 -3.17 -4.27 12.85
CA ASP A 124 -2.63 -3.01 12.34
C ASP A 124 -1.10 -3.01 12.42
N LYS A 125 -0.44 -3.16 11.26
CA LYS A 125 1.02 -3.23 11.15
C LYS A 125 1.71 -1.87 11.14
N ARG A 126 0.95 -0.76 11.11
CA ARG A 126 1.53 0.60 11.00
C ARG A 126 2.33 1.02 12.23
N PHE A 127 2.01 0.44 13.39
CA PHE A 127 2.58 0.82 14.68
C PHE A 127 3.50 -0.28 15.27
N LEU A 128 4.19 -1.04 14.41
CA LEU A 128 5.06 -2.15 14.83
C LEU A 128 6.43 -1.69 15.34
N ASP A 129 6.93 -0.54 14.85
CA ASP A 129 8.23 -0.02 15.28
C ASP A 129 8.20 0.33 16.79
N PRO A 130 9.18 -0.11 17.60
CA PRO A 130 9.19 0.14 19.05
C PRO A 130 9.16 1.62 19.44
N GLU A 131 9.63 2.52 18.57
CA GLU A 131 9.65 3.96 18.83
C GLU A 131 8.25 4.55 18.96
N TRP A 132 7.22 3.89 18.42
CA TRP A 132 5.82 4.26 18.64
C TRP A 132 5.36 4.15 20.10
N GLY A 133 6.12 3.49 20.98
CA GLY A 133 5.86 3.44 22.42
C GLY A 133 7.01 3.96 23.28
N ARG A 134 8.26 3.86 22.81
CA ARG A 134 9.45 4.32 23.56
C ARG A 134 9.62 5.82 23.55
N ASN A 135 9.32 6.44 22.42
CA ASN A 135 9.53 7.86 22.23
C ASN A 135 8.23 8.62 22.53
N ALA A 136 8.27 9.52 23.51
CA ALA A 136 7.10 10.25 23.98
C ALA A 136 6.40 11.06 22.86
N PHE A 137 7.15 11.57 21.88
CA PHE A 137 6.57 12.31 20.75
C PHE A 137 5.77 11.40 19.81
N PHE A 138 6.34 10.26 19.39
CA PHE A 138 5.65 9.33 18.51
C PHE A 138 4.50 8.61 19.22
N ASP A 139 4.65 8.27 20.49
CA ASP A 139 3.56 7.70 21.29
C ASP A 139 2.38 8.67 21.40
N PHE A 140 2.64 9.95 21.69
CA PHE A 140 1.60 10.98 21.71
C PHE A 140 0.87 11.09 20.38
N LEU A 141 1.58 11.13 19.25
CA LEU A 141 0.97 11.18 17.92
C LEU A 141 0.13 9.94 17.61
N LYS A 142 0.64 8.75 17.90
CA LYS A 142 -0.09 7.48 17.78
C LYS A 142 -1.37 7.52 18.61
N GLN A 143 -1.27 7.87 19.89
CA GLN A 143 -2.42 7.87 20.80
C GLN A 143 -3.46 8.92 20.43
N ALA A 144 -3.05 10.13 20.06
CA ALA A 144 -3.96 11.17 19.57
C ALA A 144 -4.69 10.72 18.31
N TYR A 145 -3.99 10.08 17.37
CA TYR A 145 -4.58 9.49 16.17
C TYR A 145 -5.59 8.37 16.49
N LEU A 146 -5.23 7.42 17.36
CA LEU A 146 -6.10 6.30 17.72
C LEU A 146 -7.37 6.75 18.44
N VAL A 147 -7.25 7.69 19.39
CA VAL A 147 -8.39 8.30 20.09
C VAL A 147 -9.31 9.00 19.11
N THR A 148 -8.76 9.82 18.20
CA THR A 148 -9.55 10.57 17.22
C THR A 148 -10.24 9.64 16.23
N SER A 149 -9.54 8.61 15.74
CA SER A 149 -10.08 7.66 14.76
C SER A 149 -11.17 6.78 15.37
N ARG A 150 -10.98 6.33 16.61
CA ARG A 150 -11.99 5.57 17.35
C ARG A 150 -13.21 6.42 17.64
N TRP A 151 -13.03 7.64 18.13
CA TRP A 151 -14.12 8.58 18.34
C TRP A 151 -14.93 8.83 17.06
N ALA A 152 -14.25 9.08 15.92
CA ALA A 152 -14.92 9.30 14.65
C ALA A 152 -15.70 8.06 14.17
N ALA A 153 -15.16 6.85 14.39
CA ALA A 153 -15.85 5.60 14.11
C ALA A 153 -17.08 5.42 15.01
N ASP A 154 -16.95 5.69 16.31
CA ASP A 154 -18.04 5.61 17.28
C ASP A 154 -19.17 6.58 16.93
N LEU A 155 -18.87 7.78 16.40
CA LEU A 155 -19.89 8.73 15.93
C LEU A 155 -20.75 8.16 14.81
N VAL A 156 -20.18 7.33 13.94
CA VAL A 156 -20.92 6.67 12.87
C VAL A 156 -21.72 5.49 13.44
N GLU A 157 -21.09 4.66 14.27
CA GLU A 157 -21.71 3.45 14.82
C GLU A 157 -22.95 3.77 15.67
N HIS A 158 -22.88 4.80 16.52
CA HIS A 158 -23.95 5.19 17.43
C HIS A 158 -24.97 6.16 16.80
N ALA A 159 -24.92 6.36 15.48
CA ALA A 159 -25.89 7.17 14.75
C ALA A 159 -27.15 6.36 14.36
N GLU A 160 -27.83 5.79 15.36
CA GLU A 160 -28.97 4.87 15.16
C GLU A 160 -30.17 5.50 14.42
N GLY A 161 -30.32 6.84 14.49
CA GLY A 161 -31.39 7.55 13.78
C GLY A 161 -31.08 7.88 12.31
N LEU A 162 -29.89 7.56 11.80
CA LEU A 162 -29.56 7.69 10.37
C LEU A 162 -29.94 6.43 9.61
N ASP A 163 -30.38 6.60 8.35
CA ASP A 163 -30.63 5.46 7.48
C ASP A 163 -29.36 4.63 7.24
N GLU A 164 -29.54 3.32 7.08
CA GLU A 164 -28.45 2.34 6.95
C GLU A 164 -27.45 2.71 5.86
N HIS A 165 -27.95 3.21 4.73
CA HIS A 165 -27.12 3.55 3.57
C HIS A 165 -26.22 4.75 3.86
N THR A 166 -26.77 5.81 4.46
CA THR A 166 -25.98 6.96 4.92
C THR A 166 -24.96 6.56 5.98
N ARG A 167 -25.33 5.71 6.94
CA ARG A 167 -24.40 5.24 8.00
C ARG A 167 -23.25 4.43 7.42
N HIS A 168 -23.52 3.52 6.49
CA HIS A 168 -22.51 2.74 5.79
C HIS A 168 -21.54 3.65 4.98
N LYS A 169 -22.08 4.63 4.25
CA LYS A 169 -21.26 5.64 3.54
C LYS A 169 -20.40 6.46 4.50
N ALA A 170 -20.97 6.90 5.63
CA ALA A 170 -20.24 7.66 6.62
C ALA A 170 -19.08 6.85 7.19
N GLY A 171 -19.30 5.56 7.49
CA GLY A 171 -18.26 4.64 7.95
C GLY A 171 -17.14 4.47 6.93
N PHE A 172 -17.50 4.33 5.64
CA PHE A 172 -16.51 4.31 4.56
C PHE A 172 -15.66 5.58 4.54
N TYR A 173 -16.28 6.77 4.52
CA TYR A 173 -15.56 8.04 4.42
C TYR A 173 -14.75 8.37 5.68
N VAL A 174 -15.27 8.11 6.88
CA VAL A 174 -14.51 8.24 8.12
C VAL A 174 -13.26 7.39 8.05
N LYS A 175 -13.39 6.12 7.63
CA LYS A 175 -12.24 5.22 7.47
C LYS A 175 -11.22 5.76 6.45
N GLN A 176 -11.67 6.31 5.31
CA GLN A 176 -10.75 6.90 4.33
C GLN A 176 -10.00 8.10 4.90
N VAL A 177 -10.71 9.03 5.55
CA VAL A 177 -10.12 10.24 6.14
C VAL A 177 -9.16 9.88 7.27
N SER A 178 -9.57 9.02 8.20
CA SER A 178 -8.71 8.52 9.28
C SER A 178 -7.45 7.86 8.72
N ASN A 179 -7.58 6.98 7.73
CA ASN A 179 -6.41 6.34 7.13
C ASN A 179 -5.48 7.35 6.44
N ALA A 180 -6.02 8.39 5.79
CA ALA A 180 -5.22 9.41 5.11
C ALA A 180 -4.40 10.27 6.08
N ILE A 181 -4.97 10.62 7.25
CA ILE A 181 -4.32 11.46 8.26
C ILE A 181 -3.43 10.69 9.24
N SER A 182 -3.31 9.36 9.08
CA SER A 182 -2.47 8.53 9.95
C SER A 182 -1.04 9.06 10.04
N PRO A 183 -0.44 9.20 11.24
CA PRO A 183 0.92 9.71 11.40
C PRO A 183 1.96 8.81 10.73
N SER A 184 1.64 7.53 10.47
CA SER A 184 2.48 6.61 9.71
C SER A 184 2.71 7.04 8.25
N ASN A 185 1.87 7.92 7.70
CA ASN A 185 1.92 8.30 6.29
C ASN A 185 2.91 9.42 5.98
N PHE A 186 3.41 10.13 7.00
CA PHE A 186 4.27 11.30 6.80
C PHE A 186 5.66 11.06 7.39
N ILE A 187 6.68 11.52 6.67
CA ILE A 187 8.09 11.26 6.99
C ILE A 187 8.44 11.71 8.41
N LEU A 188 8.02 12.91 8.82
CA LEU A 188 8.39 13.50 10.12
C LEU A 188 7.64 12.90 11.32
N THR A 189 6.51 12.22 11.07
CA THR A 189 5.66 11.64 12.12
C THR A 189 5.74 10.12 12.17
N ASN A 190 6.50 9.50 11.26
CA ASN A 190 6.78 8.07 11.25
C ASN A 190 8.23 7.83 11.70
N PRO A 191 8.47 7.13 12.82
CA PRO A 191 9.81 6.95 13.37
C PRO A 191 10.76 6.21 12.43
N GLU A 192 10.29 5.17 11.74
CA GLU A 192 11.10 4.39 10.82
C GLU A 192 11.53 5.24 9.62
N LEU A 193 10.59 5.96 9.02
CA LEU A 193 10.88 6.84 7.87
C LEU A 193 11.76 8.02 8.26
N PHE A 194 11.51 8.65 9.41
CA PHE A 194 12.32 9.78 9.86
C PHE A 194 13.76 9.33 10.13
N ARG A 195 13.94 8.23 10.88
CA ARG A 195 15.25 7.65 11.18
C ARG A 195 16.02 7.30 9.91
N GLU A 196 15.40 6.59 8.97
CA GLU A 196 16.03 6.24 7.68
C GLU A 196 16.37 7.49 6.84
N THR A 197 15.50 8.49 6.84
CA THR A 197 15.73 9.74 6.11
C THR A 197 16.94 10.49 6.67
N VAL A 198 17.06 10.56 7.98
CA VAL A 198 18.21 11.18 8.64
C VAL A 198 19.48 10.36 8.44
N ALA A 199 19.42 9.05 8.69
CA ALA A 199 20.57 8.14 8.58
C ALA A 199 21.14 8.08 7.15
N SER A 200 20.27 8.13 6.14
CA SER A 200 20.66 8.10 4.72
C SER A 200 20.94 9.49 4.14
N ASN A 201 20.92 10.57 4.95
CA ASN A 201 21.01 11.95 4.50
C ASN A 201 20.03 12.27 3.35
N GLY A 202 18.78 11.80 3.45
CA GLY A 202 17.70 12.03 2.47
C GLY A 202 17.79 11.19 1.20
N GLU A 203 18.76 10.30 1.06
CA GLU A 203 18.94 9.47 -0.15
C GLU A 203 17.74 8.57 -0.41
N ASN A 204 17.09 8.05 0.64
CA ASN A 204 15.85 7.28 0.52
C ASN A 204 14.74 8.05 -0.24
N LEU A 205 14.61 9.35 0.00
CA LEU A 205 13.61 10.19 -0.67
C LEU A 205 13.95 10.42 -2.14
N VAL A 206 15.25 10.62 -2.46
CA VAL A 206 15.72 10.74 -3.85
C VAL A 206 15.39 9.47 -4.63
N ARG A 207 15.73 8.30 -4.07
CA ARG A 207 15.42 7.00 -4.69
C ARG A 207 13.91 6.82 -4.87
N GLY A 208 13.12 7.11 -3.84
CA GLY A 208 11.66 6.98 -3.89
C GLY A 208 11.02 7.87 -4.96
N MET A 209 11.42 9.14 -5.05
CA MET A 209 10.91 10.06 -6.07
C MET A 209 11.34 9.66 -7.49
N LYS A 210 12.56 9.13 -7.65
CA LYS A 210 12.98 8.58 -8.95
C LYS A 210 12.10 7.41 -9.37
N MET A 211 11.82 6.47 -8.45
CA MET A 211 10.93 5.34 -8.72
C MET A 211 9.50 5.81 -9.06
N LEU A 212 8.98 6.82 -8.34
CA LEU A 212 7.68 7.41 -8.63
C LEU A 212 7.62 8.03 -10.03
N ALA A 213 8.64 8.79 -10.43
CA ALA A 213 8.72 9.40 -11.75
C ALA A 213 8.75 8.32 -12.86
N GLU A 214 9.53 7.26 -12.66
CA GLU A 214 9.57 6.12 -13.58
C GLU A 214 8.22 5.39 -13.67
N ASP A 215 7.52 5.21 -12.55
CA ASP A 215 6.21 4.54 -12.51
C ASP A 215 5.12 5.34 -13.24
N ILE A 216 5.12 6.66 -13.08
CA ILE A 216 4.19 7.56 -13.78
C ILE A 216 4.51 7.59 -15.28
N ALA A 217 5.79 7.68 -15.65
CA ALA A 217 6.21 7.65 -17.05
C ALA A 217 5.83 6.31 -17.70
N ALA A 218 6.06 5.19 -17.01
CA ALA A 218 5.69 3.84 -17.49
C ALA A 218 4.17 3.64 -17.62
N GLY A 219 3.39 4.34 -16.80
CA GLY A 219 1.93 4.40 -16.90
C GLY A 219 1.40 5.49 -17.83
N LYS A 220 2.27 6.16 -18.60
CA LYS A 220 1.90 7.24 -19.54
C LYS A 220 1.06 8.33 -18.86
N GLY A 221 1.50 8.78 -17.69
CA GLY A 221 0.87 9.85 -16.90
C GLY A 221 -0.01 9.39 -15.74
N ASP A 222 -0.30 8.10 -15.65
CA ASP A 222 -0.91 7.50 -14.48
C ASP A 222 0.11 6.65 -13.71
N LEU A 223 -0.11 6.50 -12.40
CA LEU A 223 0.78 5.70 -11.56
C LEU A 223 0.66 4.22 -11.90
N LYS A 224 1.68 3.65 -12.56
CA LYS A 224 1.77 2.21 -12.80
C LYS A 224 2.73 1.57 -11.81
N LEU A 225 2.19 1.03 -10.72
CA LEU A 225 2.97 0.31 -9.71
C LEU A 225 3.66 -0.92 -10.30
N ARG A 226 5.00 -0.87 -10.40
CA ARG A 226 5.82 -2.02 -10.80
C ARG A 226 5.96 -2.99 -9.64
N GLN A 227 5.41 -4.20 -9.79
CA GLN A 227 5.56 -5.26 -8.79
C GLN A 227 6.81 -6.11 -8.99
N ALA A 228 7.36 -6.11 -10.20
CA ALA A 228 8.57 -6.85 -10.55
C ALA A 228 9.33 -6.08 -11.64
N ASP A 229 10.63 -6.35 -11.73
CA ASP A 229 11.41 -5.99 -12.90
C ASP A 229 11.06 -6.96 -14.04
N TYR A 230 10.38 -6.43 -15.06
CA TYR A 230 10.03 -7.19 -16.26
C TYR A 230 11.11 -7.14 -17.34
N SER A 231 12.14 -6.29 -17.20
CA SER A 231 13.21 -6.14 -18.19
C SER A 231 13.95 -7.45 -18.54
N PRO A 232 14.15 -8.43 -17.64
CA PRO A 232 14.80 -9.68 -18.03
C PRO A 232 13.87 -10.66 -18.74
N PHE A 233 12.55 -10.42 -18.84
CA PHE A 233 11.60 -11.37 -19.40
C PHE A 233 11.16 -10.96 -20.81
N GLU A 234 11.51 -11.79 -21.79
CA GLU A 234 11.17 -11.64 -23.21
C GLU A 234 10.30 -12.82 -23.66
N ILE A 235 9.03 -12.54 -23.98
CA ILE A 235 8.07 -13.53 -24.46
C ILE A 235 8.59 -14.15 -25.77
N GLY A 236 8.59 -15.48 -25.82
CA GLY A 236 9.12 -16.27 -26.93
C GLY A 236 10.63 -16.49 -26.89
N ARG A 237 11.37 -15.82 -26.00
CA ARG A 237 12.83 -16.02 -25.85
C ARG A 237 13.22 -16.72 -24.56
N ASN A 238 12.66 -16.29 -23.42
CA ASN A 238 12.96 -16.89 -22.11
C ASN A 238 11.72 -17.13 -21.23
N ILE A 239 10.55 -16.72 -21.71
CA ILE A 239 9.23 -17.12 -21.21
C ILE A 239 8.36 -17.53 -22.40
N ALA A 240 7.41 -18.45 -22.22
CA ALA A 240 6.55 -18.96 -23.31
C ALA A 240 7.33 -19.57 -24.48
N THR A 241 8.34 -20.37 -24.17
CA THR A 241 9.31 -20.89 -25.16
C THR A 241 8.99 -22.29 -25.65
N THR A 242 7.84 -22.89 -25.29
CA THR A 242 7.50 -24.22 -25.79
C THR A 242 7.20 -24.14 -27.29
N PRO A 243 7.87 -24.94 -28.15
CA PRO A 243 7.68 -24.86 -29.60
C PRO A 243 6.22 -25.11 -29.99
N GLY A 244 5.71 -24.26 -30.88
CA GLY A 244 4.33 -24.34 -31.35
C GLY A 244 4.05 -23.30 -32.42
N LYS A 245 2.85 -23.35 -32.99
CA LYS A 245 2.41 -22.49 -34.08
C LYS A 245 0.96 -22.07 -33.91
N VAL A 246 0.65 -20.85 -34.35
CA VAL A 246 -0.73 -20.38 -34.47
C VAL A 246 -1.40 -21.12 -35.62
N VAL A 247 -2.47 -21.85 -35.32
CA VAL A 247 -3.25 -22.65 -36.29
C VAL A 247 -4.63 -22.06 -36.58
N GLY A 248 -5.06 -21.07 -35.79
CA GLY A 248 -6.29 -20.33 -36.01
C GLY A 248 -6.18 -18.93 -35.42
N ARG A 249 -6.80 -17.95 -36.06
CA ARG A 249 -6.82 -16.55 -35.61
C ARG A 249 -8.18 -15.92 -35.90
N SER A 250 -8.62 -15.06 -35.00
CA SER A 250 -9.83 -14.27 -35.07
C SER A 250 -9.61 -12.90 -34.43
N ASP A 251 -10.63 -12.05 -34.43
CA ASP A 251 -10.60 -10.74 -33.77
C ASP A 251 -10.59 -10.82 -32.23
N VAL A 252 -10.82 -12.01 -31.66
CA VAL A 252 -10.87 -12.22 -30.20
C VAL A 252 -9.72 -13.06 -29.66
N ALA A 253 -9.18 -13.97 -30.47
CA ALA A 253 -8.16 -14.91 -30.02
C ALA A 253 -7.36 -15.54 -31.16
N GLU A 254 -6.17 -16.02 -30.78
CA GLU A 254 -5.36 -16.98 -31.52
C GLU A 254 -5.43 -18.36 -30.87
N ILE A 255 -5.40 -19.42 -31.69
CA ILE A 255 -5.28 -20.80 -31.25
C ILE A 255 -3.88 -21.28 -31.57
N ILE A 256 -3.14 -21.64 -30.53
CA ILE A 256 -1.78 -22.17 -30.64
C ILE A 256 -1.85 -23.69 -30.53
N GLN A 257 -1.26 -24.41 -31.48
CA GLN A 257 -0.97 -25.83 -31.36
C GLN A 257 0.52 -26.00 -31.09
N TYR A 258 0.86 -26.73 -30.03
CA TYR A 258 2.25 -27.00 -29.68
C TYR A 258 2.79 -28.21 -30.44
N ASP A 259 4.09 -28.17 -30.73
CA ASP A 259 4.77 -29.27 -31.42
C ASP A 259 4.87 -30.49 -30.48
N PRO A 260 4.64 -31.70 -31.00
CA PRO A 260 4.74 -32.91 -30.18
C PRO A 260 6.20 -33.15 -29.75
N ALA A 261 6.39 -33.55 -28.49
CA ALA A 261 7.70 -33.91 -27.94
C ALA A 261 7.95 -35.42 -27.90
N THR A 262 7.06 -36.21 -28.52
CA THR A 262 7.06 -37.68 -28.53
C THR A 262 6.72 -38.21 -29.93
N GLU A 263 7.11 -39.45 -30.24
CA GLU A 263 6.83 -40.08 -31.55
C GLU A 263 5.33 -40.36 -31.76
N THR A 264 4.61 -40.67 -30.68
CA THR A 264 3.16 -40.94 -30.70
C THR A 264 2.46 -40.16 -29.60
N VAL A 265 1.21 -39.78 -29.87
CA VAL A 265 0.39 -38.98 -28.96
C VAL A 265 -0.95 -39.65 -28.69
N LEU A 266 -1.59 -39.28 -27.59
CA LEU A 266 -2.93 -39.72 -27.26
C LEU A 266 -3.95 -39.27 -28.32
N LYS A 267 -4.93 -40.13 -28.61
CA LYS A 267 -5.97 -39.85 -29.61
C LYS A 267 -6.81 -38.61 -29.29
N ARG A 268 -7.00 -38.29 -28.00
CA ARG A 268 -7.79 -37.13 -27.57
C ARG A 268 -6.85 -35.96 -27.22
N PRO A 269 -7.00 -34.79 -27.88
CA PRO A 269 -6.18 -33.62 -27.58
C PRO A 269 -6.59 -32.96 -26.25
N LEU A 270 -5.68 -32.16 -25.71
CA LEU A 270 -5.92 -31.24 -24.59
C LEU A 270 -6.10 -29.82 -25.14
N LEU A 271 -7.25 -29.20 -24.86
CA LEU A 271 -7.48 -27.79 -25.12
C LEU A 271 -7.46 -27.01 -23.80
N ILE A 272 -6.58 -26.03 -23.72
CA ILE A 272 -6.41 -25.14 -22.56
C ILE A 272 -7.11 -23.81 -22.85
N CYS A 273 -8.08 -23.48 -22.00
CA CYS A 273 -8.80 -22.21 -22.03
C CYS A 273 -8.40 -21.36 -20.82
N PRO A 274 -7.36 -20.53 -20.92
CA PRO A 274 -6.92 -19.68 -19.80
C PRO A 274 -7.92 -18.56 -19.52
N PRO A 275 -7.92 -17.98 -18.30
CA PRO A 275 -8.71 -16.78 -18.01
C PRO A 275 -8.25 -15.62 -18.87
N TRP A 276 -9.17 -14.71 -19.22
CA TRP A 276 -8.88 -13.51 -20.01
C TRP A 276 -8.09 -12.40 -19.28
N ILE A 277 -8.03 -12.43 -17.94
CA ILE A 277 -7.36 -11.42 -17.11
C ILE A 277 -5.84 -11.59 -17.17
N ASN A 278 -5.39 -12.84 -17.10
CA ASN A 278 -3.97 -13.19 -17.14
C ASN A 278 -3.62 -13.77 -18.51
N LYS A 279 -2.41 -13.52 -18.99
CA LYS A 279 -1.96 -14.10 -20.25
C LYS A 279 -1.69 -15.60 -20.13
N PHE A 280 -1.86 -16.32 -21.24
CA PHE A 280 -1.78 -17.79 -21.29
C PHE A 280 -0.42 -18.33 -20.82
N TYR A 281 0.65 -17.56 -20.98
CA TYR A 281 2.02 -17.97 -20.64
C TYR A 281 2.26 -18.21 -19.15
N ILE A 282 1.29 -17.94 -18.27
CA ILE A 282 1.33 -18.45 -16.89
C ILE A 282 1.42 -19.98 -16.82
N LEU A 283 0.95 -20.67 -17.87
CA LEU A 283 1.04 -22.12 -18.03
C LEU A 283 2.28 -22.56 -18.82
N ASP A 284 3.05 -21.61 -19.35
CA ASP A 284 4.26 -21.81 -20.13
C ASP A 284 5.32 -20.78 -19.72
N LEU A 285 5.76 -20.82 -18.46
CA LEU A 285 6.72 -19.85 -17.94
C LEU A 285 8.12 -20.14 -18.50
N ASN A 286 8.99 -20.74 -17.71
CA ASN A 286 10.29 -21.23 -18.18
C ASN A 286 10.22 -22.75 -18.42
N PRO A 287 11.23 -23.35 -19.06
CA PRO A 287 11.18 -24.76 -19.43
C PRO A 287 11.02 -25.72 -18.22
N GLN A 288 11.38 -25.30 -17.00
CA GLN A 288 11.21 -26.09 -15.78
C GLN A 288 9.83 -25.89 -15.12
N LYS A 289 9.12 -24.81 -15.46
CA LYS A 289 7.82 -24.39 -14.88
C LYS A 289 6.74 -24.25 -15.95
N SER A 290 6.83 -25.06 -17.01
CA SER A 290 5.85 -25.08 -18.09
C SER A 290 4.98 -26.33 -17.99
N PHE A 291 3.70 -26.12 -17.69
CA PHE A 291 2.69 -27.18 -17.76
C PHE A 291 2.48 -27.62 -19.21
N ILE A 292 2.49 -26.67 -20.15
CA ILE A 292 2.31 -26.95 -21.57
C ILE A 292 3.42 -27.85 -22.09
N ARG A 293 4.68 -27.53 -21.78
CA ARG A 293 5.84 -28.37 -22.10
C ARG A 293 5.70 -29.76 -21.52
N TRP A 294 5.38 -29.84 -20.23
CA TRP A 294 5.19 -31.12 -19.56
C TRP A 294 4.10 -31.95 -20.25
N ALA A 295 2.96 -31.34 -20.61
CA ALA A 295 1.84 -32.03 -21.25
C ALA A 295 2.20 -32.58 -22.64
N VAL A 296 2.96 -31.84 -23.46
CA VAL A 296 3.44 -32.35 -24.75
C VAL A 296 4.47 -33.47 -24.57
N GLU A 297 5.32 -33.40 -23.54
CA GLU A 297 6.27 -34.46 -23.16
C GLU A 297 5.56 -35.72 -22.63
N GLN A 298 4.36 -35.60 -22.05
CA GLN A 298 3.51 -36.73 -21.67
C GLN A 298 2.72 -37.33 -22.85
N GLY A 299 2.90 -36.83 -24.08
CA GLY A 299 2.24 -37.35 -25.27
C GLY A 299 0.84 -36.80 -25.52
N HIS A 300 0.48 -35.64 -24.97
CA HIS A 300 -0.73 -34.94 -25.38
C HIS A 300 -0.47 -34.08 -26.63
N THR A 301 -1.42 -34.05 -27.57
CA THR A 301 -1.54 -32.91 -28.49
C THR A 301 -2.18 -31.75 -27.74
N VAL A 302 -1.44 -30.66 -27.54
CA VAL A 302 -1.88 -29.53 -26.73
C VAL A 302 -2.25 -28.34 -27.61
N PHE A 303 -3.42 -27.77 -27.34
CA PHE A 303 -3.90 -26.51 -27.91
C PHE A 303 -4.13 -25.50 -26.79
N VAL A 304 -3.85 -24.21 -27.04
CA VAL A 304 -4.10 -23.11 -26.11
C VAL A 304 -4.83 -21.98 -26.81
N ILE A 305 -5.81 -21.40 -26.14
CA ILE A 305 -6.44 -20.14 -26.55
C ILE A 305 -5.61 -18.96 -26.02
N SER A 306 -5.08 -18.14 -26.91
CA SER A 306 -4.38 -16.89 -26.61
C SER A 306 -5.31 -15.71 -26.89
N TRP A 307 -5.84 -15.10 -25.83
CA TRP A 307 -6.76 -13.96 -25.93
C TRP A 307 -6.03 -12.66 -26.31
N ILE A 308 -6.63 -11.89 -27.20
CA ILE A 308 -6.21 -10.51 -27.50
C ILE A 308 -6.33 -9.65 -26.23
N ASN A 309 -5.43 -8.69 -26.05
CA ASN A 309 -5.58 -7.68 -24.99
C ASN A 309 -6.59 -6.62 -25.47
N PRO A 310 -7.72 -6.40 -24.79
CA PRO A 310 -8.71 -5.39 -25.19
C PRO A 310 -8.28 -3.94 -24.87
N HIS A 311 -7.05 -3.73 -24.39
CA HIS A 311 -6.49 -2.44 -23.97
C HIS A 311 -5.33 -2.04 -24.89
#